data_AF-W1DIL1-F1
#
_entry.id   AF-W1DIL1-F1
#
_cell.length_a   1.000
_cell.length_b   1.000
_cell.length_c   1.000
_cell.angle_alpha   90.00
_cell.angle_beta   90.00
_cell.angle_gamma   90.00
#
_symmetry.space_group_name_H-M   'P 1'
#
loop_
_entity.id
_entity.type
_entity.pdbx_description
1 polymer ?
#
loop_
_entity_poly.entity_id
_entity_poly.type
_entity_poly.pdbx_seq_one_letter_code
_entity_poly.pdbx_strand_id
1 'polypeptide(L)'
;MLLKELAVFEVLSTPIWVVHPFNERVVYANQASRTLSGEMSLNEMRNGIYSTCPETQLQHYLRYLDTMSEIFEVWTLPTANGLQSVYCKTTLIDTEDCGCLLLFEAVKLLAQNQSIHTGSRRYQRRNNGFFARFFMTNTAPMLLIDPHKDGRIVDANIAALRFYHYSDEEMRTKHTWQINTLGRDVIPIMNNIANLPGGHKPLNFTHILADGSLRHVQTYAGPVVLYNIRLMLCIIHDITEEVHLKKELEFSAAHDPVNRLA
;
A
#
# COMPACT_ATOMS: atom_id res chain seq x y z
N MET A 1 8.17 31.73 6.04
CA MET A 1 6.84 32.39 6.04
C MET A 1 5.84 31.27 5.84
N LEU A 2 4.93 31.01 6.80
CA LEU A 2 3.84 30.06 6.53
C LEU A 2 3.00 30.65 5.40
N LEU A 3 2.75 29.86 4.36
CA LEU A 3 1.71 30.15 3.38
C LEU A 3 0.40 30.36 4.15
N LYS A 4 -0.17 31.57 4.09
CA LYS A 4 -1.37 31.93 4.87
C LYS A 4 -2.53 30.96 4.62
N GLU A 5 -2.60 30.43 3.40
CA GLU A 5 -3.58 29.45 2.94
C GLU A 5 -3.49 28.13 3.72
N LEU A 6 -2.29 27.69 4.12
CA LEU A 6 -2.10 26.42 4.83
C LEU A 6 -2.47 26.50 6.31
N ALA A 7 -2.64 27.71 6.86
CA ALA A 7 -3.04 27.90 8.26
C ALA A 7 -4.43 27.31 8.56
N VAL A 8 -5.28 27.11 7.54
CA VAL A 8 -6.58 26.44 7.68
C VAL A 8 -6.47 25.02 8.21
N PHE A 9 -5.34 24.34 7.98
CA PHE A 9 -5.09 22.98 8.46
C PHE A 9 -4.66 22.90 9.93
N GLU A 10 -4.30 24.03 10.54
CA GLU A 10 -3.78 24.07 11.92
C GLU A 10 -4.84 23.69 12.95
N VAL A 11 -6.12 23.94 12.65
CA VAL A 11 -7.26 23.59 13.53
C VAL A 11 -7.70 22.14 13.39
N LEU A 12 -7.19 21.40 12.39
CA LEU A 12 -7.59 20.03 12.16
C LEU A 12 -6.89 19.09 13.14
N SER A 13 -7.66 18.18 13.73
CA SER A 13 -7.12 17.08 14.54
C SER A 13 -6.54 15.95 13.70
N THR A 14 -6.85 15.92 12.40
CA THR A 14 -6.25 15.01 11.44
C THR A 14 -4.81 15.43 11.17
N PRO A 15 -3.82 14.53 11.33
CA PRO A 15 -2.44 14.81 10.96
C PRO A 15 -2.31 15.11 9.46
N ILE A 16 -1.71 16.25 9.13
CA ILE A 16 -1.49 16.69 7.74
C ILE A 16 -0.03 17.08 7.53
N TRP A 17 0.55 16.65 6.42
CA TRP A 17 1.82 17.12 5.89
C TRP A 17 1.63 17.65 4.47
N VAL A 18 2.22 18.79 4.16
CA VAL A 18 2.28 19.35 2.82
C VAL A 18 3.72 19.31 2.35
N VAL A 19 3.95 18.67 1.21
CA VAL A 19 5.27 18.34 0.70
C VAL A 19 5.43 18.85 -0.72
N HIS A 20 6.59 19.42 -1.02
CA HIS A 20 6.93 19.84 -2.37
C HIS A 20 7.40 18.64 -3.20
N PRO A 21 6.79 18.36 -4.38
CA PRO A 21 6.96 17.10 -5.09
C PRO A 21 8.36 16.85 -5.67
N PHE A 22 9.11 17.91 -6.01
CA PHE A 22 10.42 17.76 -6.68
C PHE A 22 11.62 17.69 -5.73
N ASN A 23 11.53 18.31 -4.55
CA ASN A 23 12.63 18.35 -3.58
C ASN A 23 12.28 17.62 -2.28
N GLU A 24 11.08 17.05 -2.21
CA GLU A 24 10.53 16.28 -1.09
C GLU A 24 10.62 16.99 0.27
N ARG A 25 10.69 18.33 0.27
CA ARG A 25 10.71 19.11 1.50
C ARG A 25 9.29 19.24 2.05
N VAL A 26 9.13 18.94 3.34
CA VAL A 26 7.90 19.27 4.08
C VAL A 26 7.79 20.80 4.17
N VAL A 27 6.87 21.37 3.42
CA VAL A 27 6.57 22.81 3.39
C VAL A 27 5.76 23.21 4.61
N TYR A 28 4.89 22.31 5.08
CA TYR A 28 4.05 22.53 6.24
C TYR A 28 3.65 21.19 6.87
N ALA A 29 3.47 21.20 8.19
CA ALA A 29 2.92 20.11 8.98
C ALA A 29 2.07 20.76 10.07
N ASN A 30 0.85 20.30 10.34
CA ASN A 30 0.01 20.85 11.41
C ASN A 30 0.39 20.32 12.81
N GLN A 31 -0.23 20.83 13.88
CA GLN A 31 0.08 20.39 15.25
C GLN A 31 -0.10 18.89 15.46
N ALA A 32 -1.15 18.31 14.88
CA ALA A 32 -1.43 16.87 15.00
C ALA A 32 -0.33 16.03 14.34
N SER A 33 0.14 16.40 13.14
CA SER A 33 1.20 15.68 12.46
C SER A 33 2.56 15.84 13.10
N ARG A 34 2.93 17.05 13.56
CA ARG A 34 4.16 17.26 14.33
C ARG A 34 4.21 16.42 15.61
N THR A 35 3.07 16.34 16.31
CA THR A 35 2.94 15.49 17.50
C THR A 35 3.08 14.01 17.16
N LEU A 36 2.54 13.59 16.01
CA LEU A 36 2.56 12.20 15.57
C LEU A 36 3.94 11.76 15.03
N SER A 37 4.61 12.61 14.24
CA SER A 37 5.92 12.30 13.66
C SER A 37 7.08 12.49 14.63
N GLY A 38 6.91 13.36 15.64
CA GLY A 38 8.04 13.85 16.43
C GLY A 38 9.11 14.41 15.50
N GLU A 39 10.35 14.00 15.70
CA GLU A 39 11.53 14.43 14.94
C GLU A 39 11.79 13.61 13.65
N MET A 40 10.95 12.63 13.32
CA MET A 40 11.16 11.83 12.11
C MET A 40 11.01 12.69 10.85
N SER A 41 12.01 12.61 9.96
CA SER A 41 11.97 13.21 8.64
C SER A 41 10.98 12.50 7.72
N LEU A 42 10.54 13.17 6.65
CA LEU A 42 9.69 12.57 5.62
C LEU A 42 10.31 11.29 5.04
N ASN A 43 11.63 11.31 4.80
CA ASN A 43 12.33 10.17 4.24
C ASN A 43 12.31 8.96 5.18
N GLU A 44 12.52 9.17 6.48
CA GLU A 44 12.42 8.09 7.48
C GLU A 44 11.00 7.55 7.59
N MET A 45 9.98 8.42 7.51
CA MET A 45 8.57 8.00 7.53
C MET A 45 8.18 7.18 6.30
N ARG A 46 8.59 7.61 5.10
CA ARG A 46 8.25 6.95 3.81
C ARG A 46 9.06 5.68 3.53
N ASN A 47 10.20 5.48 4.18
CA ASN A 47 11.10 4.34 3.96
C ASN A 47 11.31 3.46 5.21
N GLY A 48 10.50 3.64 6.25
CA GLY A 48 10.55 2.78 7.44
C GLY A 48 10.02 1.38 7.20
N ILE A 49 10.10 0.53 8.23
CA ILE A 49 9.86 -0.92 8.13
C ILE A 49 8.43 -1.31 7.68
N TYR A 50 7.43 -0.48 7.96
CA TYR A 50 6.04 -0.70 7.54
C TYR A 50 5.69 0.04 6.25
N SER A 51 6.62 0.84 5.73
CA SER A 51 6.29 1.82 4.72
C SER A 51 6.17 1.18 3.35
N THR A 52 5.13 1.58 2.61
CA THR A 52 4.94 1.20 1.21
C THR A 52 4.24 2.33 0.48
N CYS A 53 4.76 2.66 -0.70
CA CYS A 53 4.26 3.73 -1.55
C CYS A 53 4.20 3.24 -3.01
N PRO A 54 3.24 3.73 -3.81
CA PRO A 54 3.20 3.43 -5.25
C PRO A 54 4.47 3.87 -6.00
N GLU A 55 5.06 5.02 -5.64
CA GLU A 55 6.29 5.55 -6.25
C GLU A 55 7.31 5.97 -5.21
N THR A 56 8.59 5.76 -5.55
CA THR A 56 9.69 6.23 -4.71
C THR A 56 9.82 7.76 -4.76
N GLN A 57 9.72 8.35 -5.95
CA GLN A 57 9.85 9.80 -6.17
C GLN A 57 8.47 10.48 -6.22
N LEU A 58 8.29 11.51 -5.39
CA LEU A 58 7.00 12.20 -5.27
C LEU A 58 6.54 12.95 -6.53
N GLN A 59 7.47 13.44 -7.34
CA GLN A 59 7.17 14.12 -8.60
C GLN A 59 6.39 13.25 -9.60
N HIS A 60 6.48 11.92 -9.50
CA HIS A 60 5.71 11.02 -10.36
C HIS A 60 4.20 11.05 -10.06
N TYR A 61 3.80 11.47 -8.86
CA TYR A 61 2.39 11.57 -8.48
C TYR A 61 1.64 12.68 -9.20
N LEU A 62 2.34 13.71 -9.70
CA LEU A 62 1.72 14.79 -10.45
C LEU A 62 0.94 14.25 -11.66
N ARG A 63 1.52 13.27 -12.37
CA ARG A 63 0.87 12.60 -13.51
C ARG A 63 -0.37 11.79 -13.13
N TYR A 64 -0.45 11.31 -11.89
CA TYR A 64 -1.52 10.43 -11.42
C TYR A 64 -2.70 11.21 -10.86
N LEU A 65 -2.44 12.27 -10.12
CA LEU A 65 -3.47 13.08 -9.50
C LEU A 65 -4.25 13.92 -10.53
N ASP A 66 -3.63 14.26 -11.66
CA ASP A 66 -4.33 14.83 -12.83
C ASP A 66 -5.45 13.92 -13.37
N THR A 67 -5.37 12.61 -13.12
CA THR A 67 -6.35 11.60 -13.57
C THR A 67 -7.37 11.21 -12.50
N MET A 68 -7.45 11.94 -11.38
CA MET A 68 -8.41 11.72 -10.27
C MET A 68 -8.28 10.33 -9.59
N SER A 69 -7.12 9.70 -9.65
CA SER A 69 -6.85 8.46 -8.91
C SER A 69 -6.54 8.76 -7.44
N GLU A 70 -7.20 8.07 -6.50
CA GLU A 70 -6.80 8.14 -5.09
C GLU A 70 -5.45 7.44 -4.88
N ILE A 71 -4.49 8.17 -4.33
CA ILE A 71 -3.18 7.65 -3.95
C ILE A 71 -3.16 7.48 -2.44
N PHE A 72 -2.76 6.30 -1.99
CA PHE A 72 -2.55 6.01 -0.58
C PHE A 72 -1.12 5.52 -0.38
N GLU A 73 -0.46 6.05 0.65
CA GLU A 73 0.81 5.53 1.14
C GLU A 73 0.62 4.96 2.55
N VAL A 74 1.50 4.05 2.90
CA VAL A 74 1.67 3.56 4.27
C VAL A 74 3.01 4.07 4.77
N TRP A 75 3.00 4.80 5.87
CA TRP A 75 4.18 5.37 6.49
C TRP A 75 4.46 4.70 7.83
N THR A 76 5.73 4.67 8.19
CA THR A 76 6.20 4.19 9.50
C THR A 76 6.36 5.40 10.40
N LEU A 77 5.66 5.43 11.52
CA LEU A 77 5.63 6.55 12.45
C LEU A 77 5.88 6.07 13.89
N PRO A 78 6.44 6.92 14.76
CA PRO A 78 6.72 6.55 16.13
C PRO A 78 5.46 6.60 17.00
N THR A 79 5.47 5.80 18.07
CA THR A 79 4.47 5.77 19.14
C THR A 79 5.17 5.55 20.48
N ALA A 80 4.44 5.74 21.57
CA ALA A 80 4.93 5.41 22.91
C ALA A 80 5.39 3.94 23.06
N ASN A 81 4.89 3.03 22.22
CA ASN A 81 5.14 1.60 22.30
C ASN A 81 6.03 1.06 21.17
N GLY A 82 6.69 1.94 20.40
CA GLY A 82 7.50 1.56 19.23
C GLY A 82 6.98 2.18 17.94
N LEU A 83 7.14 1.49 16.82
CA LEU A 83 6.72 1.99 15.50
C LEU A 83 5.30 1.50 15.14
N GLN A 84 4.58 2.30 14.36
CA GLN A 84 3.27 1.94 13.81
C GLN A 84 3.18 2.30 12.31
N SER A 85 2.30 1.59 11.60
CA SER A 85 1.90 1.96 10.24
C SER A 85 0.80 3.03 10.26
N VAL A 86 0.93 4.09 9.47
CA VAL A 86 -0.08 5.14 9.29
C VAL A 86 -0.42 5.26 7.81
N TYR A 87 -1.70 5.40 7.51
CA TYR A 87 -2.20 5.51 6.15
C TYR A 87 -2.35 6.97 5.77
N CYS A 88 -1.69 7.37 4.71
CA CYS A 88 -1.74 8.74 4.21
C CYS A 88 -2.46 8.75 2.88
N LYS A 89 -3.60 9.46 2.81
CA LYS A 89 -4.23 9.81 1.53
C LYS A 89 -3.47 10.99 0.94
N THR A 90 -3.06 10.88 -0.30
CA THR A 90 -2.34 11.94 -1.02
C THR A 90 -3.27 12.64 -1.99
N THR A 91 -3.27 13.97 -1.95
CA THR A 91 -4.01 14.84 -2.86
C THR A 91 -3.12 15.95 -3.36
N LEU A 92 -3.53 16.57 -4.47
CA LEU A 92 -2.86 17.74 -5.04
C LEU A 92 -3.48 19.01 -4.44
N ILE A 93 -2.66 19.98 -4.08
CA ILE A 93 -3.12 21.32 -3.76
C ILE A 93 -2.30 22.33 -4.55
N ASP A 94 -2.95 23.38 -5.03
CA ASP A 94 -2.27 24.52 -5.64
C ASP A 94 -2.19 25.66 -4.63
N THR A 95 -1.02 26.28 -4.58
CA THR A 95 -0.75 27.43 -3.71
C THR A 95 -0.18 28.57 -4.54
N GLU A 96 -0.53 29.81 -4.19
CA GLU A 96 -0.10 30.99 -4.97
C GLU A 96 1.43 31.15 -4.97
N ASP A 97 2.11 30.95 -3.83
CA ASP A 97 3.55 31.22 -3.73
C ASP A 97 4.45 30.02 -4.10
N CYS A 98 3.96 28.79 -3.96
CA CYS A 98 4.78 27.58 -4.13
C CYS A 98 4.31 26.68 -5.29
N GLY A 99 3.25 27.07 -5.98
CA GLY A 99 2.65 26.27 -7.04
C GLY A 99 2.06 24.96 -6.50
N CYS A 100 2.22 23.91 -7.28
CA CYS A 100 1.63 22.61 -7.02
C CYS A 100 2.37 21.84 -5.91
N LEU A 101 1.64 21.46 -4.85
CA LEU A 101 2.13 20.72 -3.70
C LEU A 101 1.31 19.44 -3.47
N LEU A 102 1.91 18.50 -2.74
CA LEU A 102 1.24 17.27 -2.30
C LEU A 102 0.78 17.41 -0.86
N LEU A 103 -0.51 17.18 -0.61
CA LEU A 103 -1.08 17.09 0.72
C LEU A 103 -1.24 15.62 1.11
N PHE A 104 -0.58 15.23 2.18
CA PHE A 104 -0.71 13.93 2.84
C PHE A 104 -1.58 14.09 4.09
N GLU A 105 -2.75 13.46 4.07
CA GLU A 105 -3.67 13.40 5.19
C GLU A 105 -3.62 12.02 5.83
N ALA A 106 -3.27 11.93 7.11
CA ALA A 106 -3.35 10.67 7.84
C ALA A 106 -4.83 10.29 8.01
N VAL A 107 -5.26 9.27 7.27
CA VAL A 107 -6.63 8.79 7.38
C VAL A 107 -6.74 7.97 8.66
N LYS A 108 -7.46 8.52 9.65
CA LYS A 108 -8.05 7.68 10.70
C LYS A 108 -9.09 6.81 10.02
N LEU A 109 -8.69 5.60 9.65
CA LEU A 109 -9.66 4.55 9.33
C LEU A 109 -10.33 4.19 10.65
N LEU A 110 -11.37 4.95 11.01
CA LEU A 110 -12.33 4.54 12.02
C LEU A 110 -12.71 3.09 11.68
N ALA A 111 -12.82 2.25 12.71
CA ALA A 111 -13.32 0.88 12.62
C ALA A 111 -14.82 0.82 12.20
N GLN A 112 -15.22 1.58 11.18
CA GLN A 112 -16.60 1.94 10.85
C GLN A 112 -17.38 0.85 10.13
N ASN A 113 -16.81 -0.34 9.96
CA ASN A 113 -17.53 -1.48 9.39
C ASN A 113 -17.51 -2.70 10.31
N GLN A 114 -17.64 -2.48 11.62
CA GLN A 114 -17.85 -3.55 12.62
C GLN A 114 -19.27 -4.17 12.58
N SER A 115 -20.15 -3.80 11.63
CA SER A 115 -21.55 -4.26 11.66
C SER A 115 -21.89 -5.47 10.79
N ILE A 116 -20.94 -6.09 10.08
CA ILE A 116 -21.18 -7.43 9.52
C ILE A 116 -20.54 -8.44 10.46
N HIS A 117 -21.30 -8.87 11.47
CA HIS A 117 -21.03 -10.09 12.21
C HIS A 117 -20.94 -11.26 11.20
N THR A 118 -19.74 -11.61 10.76
CA THR A 118 -19.47 -12.88 10.08
C THR A 118 -19.46 -13.99 11.12
N GLY A 119 -20.64 -14.36 11.62
CA GLY A 119 -20.80 -15.60 12.36
C GLY A 119 -20.36 -16.76 11.47
N SER A 120 -19.34 -17.52 11.90
CA SER A 120 -18.89 -18.88 11.53
C SER A 120 -18.96 -19.36 10.07
N ARG A 121 -19.37 -18.55 9.09
CA ARG A 121 -19.52 -18.96 7.70
C ARG A 121 -18.15 -19.00 7.05
N ARG A 122 -17.72 -20.20 6.70
CA ARG A 122 -16.52 -20.43 5.91
C ARG A 122 -16.84 -20.13 4.45
N TYR A 123 -16.04 -19.28 3.81
CA TYR A 123 -16.11 -19.10 2.37
C TYR A 123 -15.90 -20.46 1.68
N GLN A 124 -16.81 -20.77 0.75
CA GLN A 124 -16.71 -21.91 -0.16
C GLN A 124 -17.06 -21.43 -1.56
N ARG A 125 -16.15 -21.64 -2.49
CA ARG A 125 -16.34 -21.28 -3.90
C ARG A 125 -17.51 -22.09 -4.48
N ARG A 126 -18.51 -21.41 -5.04
CA ARG A 126 -19.60 -22.07 -5.79
C ARG A 126 -19.19 -22.20 -7.26
N ASN A 127 -19.13 -23.43 -7.76
CA ASN A 127 -18.54 -23.74 -9.07
C ASN A 127 -19.31 -23.19 -10.31
N ASN A 128 -20.51 -22.63 -10.15
CA ASN A 128 -21.37 -22.22 -11.29
C ASN A 128 -21.65 -20.71 -11.37
N GLY A 129 -20.90 -19.87 -10.64
CA GLY A 129 -21.09 -18.42 -10.65
C GLY A 129 -20.11 -17.69 -11.56
N PHE A 130 -20.51 -16.52 -12.08
CA PHE A 130 -19.63 -15.62 -12.84
C PHE A 130 -18.29 -15.37 -12.11
N PHE A 131 -18.36 -15.07 -10.81
CA PHE A 131 -17.16 -14.84 -9.99
C PHE A 131 -16.21 -16.05 -10.01
N ALA A 132 -16.71 -17.27 -9.83
CA ALA A 132 -15.86 -18.46 -9.78
C ALA A 132 -15.14 -18.69 -11.11
N ARG A 133 -15.84 -18.48 -12.24
CA ARG A 133 -15.25 -18.58 -13.58
C ARG A 133 -14.22 -17.48 -13.78
N PHE A 134 -14.58 -16.22 -13.55
CA PHE A 134 -13.66 -15.09 -13.66
C PHE A 134 -12.40 -15.31 -12.82
N PHE A 135 -12.57 -15.59 -11.53
CA PHE A 135 -11.48 -15.78 -10.58
C PHE A 135 -10.53 -16.89 -11.06
N MET A 136 -11.07 -18.05 -11.44
CA MET A 136 -10.25 -19.21 -11.81
C MET A 136 -9.60 -19.13 -13.18
N THR A 137 -10.22 -18.46 -14.15
CA THR A 137 -9.68 -18.35 -15.51
C THR A 137 -8.86 -17.09 -15.72
N ASN A 138 -8.86 -16.14 -14.79
CA ASN A 138 -8.01 -14.96 -14.91
C ASN A 138 -6.53 -15.37 -14.89
N THR A 139 -5.75 -14.77 -15.78
CA THR A 139 -4.32 -15.05 -15.94
C THR A 139 -3.46 -14.32 -14.91
N ALA A 140 -3.97 -13.26 -14.28
CA ALA A 140 -3.29 -12.62 -13.17
C ALA A 140 -3.44 -13.47 -11.90
N PRO A 141 -2.36 -13.67 -11.12
CA PRO A 141 -2.45 -14.26 -9.79
C PRO A 141 -3.42 -13.50 -8.88
N MET A 142 -4.39 -14.22 -8.30
CA MET A 142 -5.39 -13.65 -7.40
C MET A 142 -5.50 -14.44 -6.10
N LEU A 143 -5.57 -13.72 -4.99
CA LEU A 143 -5.78 -14.27 -3.65
C LEU A 143 -7.04 -13.65 -3.04
N LEU A 144 -7.80 -14.49 -2.32
CA LEU A 144 -8.93 -14.06 -1.50
C LEU A 144 -8.53 -14.26 -0.04
N ILE A 145 -8.58 -13.18 0.73
CA ILE A 145 -8.04 -13.11 2.09
C ILE A 145 -9.15 -12.75 3.07
N ASP A 146 -9.16 -13.41 4.22
CA ASP A 146 -10.00 -13.07 5.36
C ASP A 146 -9.20 -12.18 6.32
N PRO A 147 -9.41 -10.85 6.32
CA PRO A 147 -8.66 -9.94 7.18
C PRO A 147 -8.98 -10.16 8.67
N HIS A 148 -10.13 -10.75 9.01
CA HIS A 148 -10.52 -11.04 10.39
C HIS A 148 -9.86 -12.29 10.98
N LYS A 149 -9.15 -13.07 10.16
CA LYS A 149 -8.42 -14.28 10.59
C LYS A 149 -6.93 -14.17 10.33
N ASP A 150 -6.31 -13.12 10.86
CA ASP A 150 -4.88 -12.84 10.72
C ASP A 150 -4.39 -12.89 9.26
N GLY A 151 -5.24 -12.48 8.31
CA GLY A 151 -4.90 -12.50 6.89
C GLY A 151 -4.84 -13.91 6.28
N ARG A 152 -5.68 -14.84 6.77
CA ARG A 152 -5.77 -16.18 6.20
C ARG A 152 -6.18 -16.10 4.73
N ILE A 153 -5.44 -16.80 3.88
CA ILE A 153 -5.80 -16.98 2.48
C ILE A 153 -6.92 -18.03 2.44
N VAL A 154 -8.12 -17.61 2.05
CA VAL A 154 -9.30 -18.49 1.99
C VAL A 154 -9.48 -19.14 0.62
N ASP A 155 -8.92 -18.52 -0.42
CA ASP A 155 -8.98 -19.00 -1.79
C ASP A 155 -7.84 -18.43 -2.65
N ALA A 156 -7.44 -19.16 -3.69
CA ALA A 156 -6.46 -18.74 -4.68
C ALA A 156 -6.86 -19.24 -6.07
N ASN A 157 -6.56 -18.46 -7.11
CA ASN A 157 -6.82 -18.89 -8.47
C ASN A 157 -5.66 -19.73 -9.05
N ILE A 158 -5.88 -20.34 -10.22
CA ILE A 158 -4.88 -21.19 -10.87
C ILE A 158 -3.57 -20.43 -11.12
N ALA A 159 -3.66 -19.17 -11.53
CA ALA A 159 -2.49 -18.33 -11.76
C ALA A 159 -1.68 -18.11 -10.47
N ALA A 160 -2.32 -17.88 -9.33
CA ALA A 160 -1.66 -17.72 -8.04
C ALA A 160 -1.01 -19.02 -7.56
N LEU A 161 -1.67 -20.16 -7.72
CA LEU A 161 -1.07 -21.46 -7.36
C LEU A 161 0.20 -21.73 -8.16
N ARG A 162 0.18 -21.41 -9.47
CA ARG A 162 1.36 -21.49 -10.34
C ARG A 162 2.43 -20.48 -9.97
N PHE A 163 2.05 -19.25 -9.64
CA PHE A 163 2.99 -18.19 -9.29
C PHE A 163 3.73 -18.48 -7.97
N TYR A 164 3.01 -18.93 -6.95
CA TYR A 164 3.59 -19.17 -5.63
C TYR A 164 4.17 -20.57 -5.42
N HIS A 165 4.00 -21.48 -6.38
CA HIS A 165 4.41 -22.88 -6.30
C HIS A 165 3.78 -23.66 -5.12
N TYR A 166 2.54 -23.32 -4.75
CA TYR A 166 1.76 -24.05 -3.74
C TYR A 166 0.57 -24.77 -4.36
N SER A 167 0.20 -25.92 -3.80
CA SER A 167 -1.11 -26.53 -4.07
C SER A 167 -2.27 -25.70 -3.49
N ASP A 168 -3.50 -25.95 -3.96
CA ASP A 168 -4.70 -25.29 -3.43
C ASP A 168 -4.84 -25.49 -1.91
N GLU A 169 -4.59 -26.71 -1.45
CA GLU A 169 -4.70 -27.06 -0.04
C GLU A 169 -3.66 -26.31 0.80
N GLU A 170 -2.39 -26.35 0.40
CA GLU A 170 -1.32 -25.63 1.10
C GLU A 170 -1.58 -24.13 1.14
N MET A 171 -1.95 -23.55 0.01
CA MET A 171 -2.22 -22.11 -0.08
C MET A 171 -3.34 -21.68 0.87
N ARG A 172 -4.41 -22.49 1.03
CA ARG A 172 -5.55 -22.17 1.92
C ARG A 172 -5.28 -22.40 3.41
N THR A 173 -4.11 -22.95 3.74
CA THR A 173 -3.58 -22.98 5.11
C THR A 173 -2.67 -21.79 5.43
N LYS A 174 -2.20 -21.07 4.40
CA LYS A 174 -1.29 -19.94 4.57
C LYS A 174 -2.01 -18.67 4.97
N HIS A 175 -1.26 -17.80 5.64
CA HIS A 175 -1.61 -16.42 5.89
C HIS A 175 -0.75 -15.48 5.04
N THR A 176 -1.24 -14.28 4.77
CA THR A 176 -0.51 -13.25 4.00
C THR A 176 0.87 -12.96 4.57
N TRP A 177 1.01 -12.93 5.90
CA TRP A 177 2.30 -12.73 6.58
C TRP A 177 3.32 -13.86 6.35
N GLN A 178 2.89 -15.06 5.92
CA GLN A 178 3.80 -16.17 5.61
C GLN A 178 4.39 -16.08 4.20
N ILE A 179 3.73 -15.34 3.30
CA ILE A 179 4.16 -15.17 1.91
C ILE A 179 4.76 -13.78 1.67
N ASN A 180 4.96 -12.98 2.72
CA ASN A 180 5.43 -11.61 2.63
C ASN A 180 6.67 -11.43 3.52
N THR A 181 7.70 -10.74 3.03
CA THR A 181 8.95 -10.54 3.77
C THR A 181 8.78 -9.70 5.04
N LEU A 182 7.72 -8.90 5.13
CA LEU A 182 7.37 -8.16 6.35
C LEU A 182 6.90 -9.08 7.49
N GLY A 183 6.62 -10.36 7.23
CA GLY A 183 6.09 -11.23 8.26
C GLY A 183 4.80 -10.65 8.86
N ARG A 184 4.63 -10.73 10.18
CA ARG A 184 3.42 -10.26 10.87
C ARG A 184 3.22 -8.74 10.81
N ASP A 185 4.25 -7.99 10.45
CA ASP A 185 4.18 -6.54 10.28
C ASP A 185 3.26 -6.11 9.12
N VAL A 186 2.92 -7.04 8.21
CA VAL A 186 1.92 -6.80 7.14
C VAL A 186 0.48 -6.78 7.64
N ILE A 187 0.18 -7.33 8.82
CA ILE A 187 -1.20 -7.43 9.34
C ILE A 187 -1.85 -6.05 9.52
N PRO A 188 -1.24 -5.06 10.20
CA PRO A 188 -1.83 -3.73 10.33
C PRO A 188 -2.03 -3.06 8.95
N ILE A 189 -1.08 -3.26 8.04
CA ILE A 189 -1.15 -2.76 6.66
C ILE A 189 -2.39 -3.35 5.95
N MET A 190 -2.50 -4.68 5.93
CA MET A 190 -3.63 -5.40 5.35
C MET A 190 -4.97 -4.97 5.93
N ASN A 191 -5.08 -4.82 7.26
CA ASN A 191 -6.32 -4.40 7.92
C ASN A 191 -6.79 -3.02 7.46
N ASN A 192 -5.86 -2.11 7.24
CA ASN A 192 -6.16 -0.78 6.74
C ASN A 192 -6.58 -0.82 5.26
N ILE A 193 -5.86 -1.56 4.42
CA ILE A 193 -6.22 -1.77 3.00
C ILE A 193 -7.64 -2.35 2.87
N ALA A 194 -7.99 -3.32 3.72
CA ALA A 194 -9.32 -3.94 3.72
C ALA A 194 -10.46 -2.97 4.07
N ASN A 195 -10.14 -1.80 4.64
CA ASN A 195 -11.09 -0.74 4.97
C ASN A 195 -11.16 0.39 3.92
N LEU A 196 -10.30 0.39 2.91
CA LEU A 196 -10.38 1.34 1.81
C LEU A 196 -11.57 0.99 0.89
N PRO A 197 -12.19 1.98 0.22
CA PRO A 197 -13.34 1.76 -0.68
C PRO A 197 -12.98 0.97 -1.96
N GLY A 198 -11.70 0.65 -2.18
CA GLY A 198 -11.18 0.09 -3.43
C GLY A 198 -10.81 1.19 -4.45
N GLY A 199 -10.24 0.80 -5.59
CA GLY A 199 -9.88 1.74 -6.67
C GLY A 199 -8.62 2.59 -6.42
N HIS A 200 -7.90 2.33 -5.33
CA HIS A 200 -6.61 2.96 -5.05
C HIS A 200 -5.50 2.37 -5.93
N LYS A 201 -4.39 3.11 -6.04
CA LYS A 201 -3.17 2.63 -6.69
C LYS A 201 -2.59 1.38 -5.99
N PRO A 202 -1.91 0.49 -6.73
CA PRO A 202 -1.33 -0.72 -6.16
C PRO A 202 -0.25 -0.39 -5.13
N LEU A 203 -0.05 -1.31 -4.19
CA LEU A 203 0.98 -1.23 -3.15
C LEU A 203 2.11 -2.21 -3.45
N ASN A 204 3.33 -1.79 -3.16
CA ASN A 204 4.53 -2.57 -3.44
C ASN A 204 4.90 -3.44 -2.24
N PHE A 205 5.17 -4.72 -2.49
CA PHE A 205 5.63 -5.69 -1.50
C PHE A 205 6.71 -6.60 -2.07
N THR A 206 7.41 -7.31 -1.19
CA THR A 206 8.26 -8.44 -1.58
C THR A 206 7.66 -9.72 -1.02
N HIS A 207 7.34 -10.65 -1.90
CA HIS A 207 6.73 -11.92 -1.55
C HIS A 207 7.74 -13.07 -1.58
N ILE A 208 7.45 -14.11 -0.79
CA ILE A 208 8.26 -15.33 -0.66
C ILE A 208 7.46 -16.49 -1.27
N LEU A 209 8.09 -17.23 -2.20
CA LEU A 209 7.48 -18.38 -2.88
C LEU A 209 7.75 -19.68 -2.10
N ALA A 210 7.12 -20.79 -2.52
CA ALA A 210 7.31 -22.09 -1.85
C ALA A 210 8.77 -22.57 -1.83
N ASP A 211 9.54 -22.23 -2.85
CA ASP A 211 10.97 -22.52 -2.97
C ASP A 211 11.88 -21.53 -2.20
N GLY A 212 11.28 -20.52 -1.56
CA GLY A 212 12.00 -19.46 -0.84
C GLY A 212 12.48 -18.31 -1.72
N SER A 213 12.27 -18.36 -3.04
CA SER A 213 12.62 -17.25 -3.93
C SER A 213 11.79 -16.01 -3.62
N LEU A 214 12.39 -14.84 -3.85
CA LEU A 214 11.77 -13.54 -3.61
C LEU A 214 11.22 -12.96 -4.91
N ARG A 215 10.03 -12.39 -4.84
CA ARG A 215 9.42 -11.64 -5.96
C ARG A 215 9.01 -10.25 -5.49
N HIS A 216 9.41 -9.23 -6.24
CA HIS A 216 8.87 -7.89 -6.07
C HIS A 216 7.51 -7.84 -6.75
N VAL A 217 6.47 -7.42 -6.02
CA VAL A 217 5.11 -7.45 -6.53
C VAL A 217 4.37 -6.14 -6.27
N GLN A 218 3.57 -5.74 -7.26
CA GLN A 218 2.50 -4.77 -7.10
C GLN A 218 1.20 -5.50 -6.76
N THR A 219 0.59 -5.13 -5.64
CA THR A 219 -0.66 -5.72 -5.18
C THR A 219 -1.79 -4.70 -5.31
N TYR A 220 -2.75 -5.02 -6.17
CA TYR A 220 -4.03 -4.32 -6.28
C TYR A 220 -5.00 -4.98 -5.32
N ALA A 221 -5.41 -4.25 -4.27
CA ALA A 221 -6.23 -4.81 -3.21
C ALA A 221 -7.53 -4.04 -3.03
N GLY A 222 -8.58 -4.72 -2.59
CA GLY A 222 -9.84 -4.05 -2.26
C GLY A 222 -10.81 -4.98 -1.53
N PRO A 223 -11.77 -4.42 -0.77
CA PRO A 223 -12.79 -5.22 -0.12
C PRO A 223 -13.75 -5.79 -1.16
N VAL A 224 -14.19 -7.02 -0.92
CA VAL A 224 -15.27 -7.67 -1.67
C VAL A 224 -16.21 -8.36 -0.70
N VAL A 225 -17.51 -8.34 -1.00
CA VAL A 225 -18.50 -9.10 -0.23
C VAL A 225 -18.95 -10.29 -1.05
N LEU A 226 -18.58 -11.49 -0.62
CA LEU A 226 -18.96 -12.75 -1.27
C LEU A 226 -19.76 -13.59 -0.30
N TYR A 227 -20.98 -13.97 -0.69
CA TYR A 227 -21.89 -14.80 0.14
C TYR A 227 -22.11 -14.23 1.56
N ASN A 228 -22.26 -12.90 1.67
CA ASN A 228 -22.36 -12.19 2.95
C ASN A 228 -21.10 -12.26 3.84
N ILE A 229 -19.95 -12.62 3.27
CA ILE A 229 -18.65 -12.61 3.93
C ILE A 229 -17.84 -11.48 3.34
N ARG A 230 -17.38 -10.56 4.18
CA ARG A 230 -16.46 -9.50 3.78
C ARG A 230 -15.05 -10.09 3.72
N LEU A 231 -14.46 -10.04 2.55
CA LEU A 231 -13.12 -10.54 2.23
C LEU A 231 -12.33 -9.43 1.55
N MET A 232 -11.04 -9.64 1.40
CA MET A 232 -10.16 -8.78 0.61
C MET A 232 -9.72 -9.56 -0.62
N LEU A 233 -9.97 -9.00 -1.81
CA LEU A 233 -9.45 -9.52 -3.07
C LEU A 233 -8.12 -8.82 -3.35
N CYS A 234 -7.07 -9.61 -3.58
CA CYS A 234 -5.77 -9.13 -4.02
C CYS A 234 -5.46 -9.68 -5.41
N ILE A 235 -5.05 -8.81 -6.32
CA ILE A 235 -4.50 -9.15 -7.64
C ILE A 235 -3.02 -8.80 -7.61
N ILE A 236 -2.17 -9.76 -7.94
CA ILE A 236 -0.72 -9.67 -7.79
C ILE A 236 -0.11 -9.54 -9.18
N HIS A 237 0.71 -8.52 -9.35
CA HIS A 237 1.50 -8.28 -10.54
C HIS A 237 2.97 -8.41 -10.17
N ASP A 238 3.67 -9.37 -10.79
CA ASP A 238 5.11 -9.54 -10.61
C ASP A 238 5.83 -8.41 -11.35
N ILE A 239 6.64 -7.65 -10.61
CA ILE A 239 7.45 -6.54 -11.13
C ILE A 239 8.95 -6.79 -10.89
N THR A 240 9.35 -8.05 -10.69
CA THR A 240 10.73 -8.41 -10.32
C THR A 240 11.73 -8.01 -11.40
N GLU A 241 11.41 -8.26 -12.68
CA GLU A 241 12.31 -7.91 -13.78
C GLU A 241 12.46 -6.40 -13.92
N GLU A 242 11.35 -5.66 -13.80
CA GLU A 242 11.32 -4.20 -13.86
C GLU A 242 12.17 -3.57 -12.75
N VAL A 243 12.07 -4.10 -11.52
CA VAL A 243 12.88 -3.64 -10.39
C VAL A 243 14.36 -3.96 -10.60
N HIS A 244 14.70 -5.13 -11.16
CA HIS A 244 16.09 -5.50 -11.46
C HIS A 244 16.69 -4.59 -12.53
N LEU A 245 15.99 -4.39 -13.65
CA LEU A 245 16.43 -3.52 -14.74
C LEU A 245 16.62 -2.08 -14.26
N LYS A 246 15.69 -1.55 -13.45
CA LYS A 246 15.81 -0.20 -12.89
C LYS A 246 17.07 -0.06 -12.03
N LYS A 247 17.35 -1.05 -11.16
CA LYS A 247 18.56 -1.05 -10.32
C LYS A 247 19.84 -1.13 -11.15
N GLU A 248 19.87 -1.94 -12.21
CA GLU A 248 21.01 -2.00 -13.13
C GLU A 248 21.26 -0.67 -13.83
N LEU A 249 20.21 -0.01 -14.34
CA LEU A 249 20.32 1.30 -14.98
C LEU A 249 20.84 2.37 -14.01
N GLU A 250 20.33 2.41 -12.77
CA GLU A 250 20.80 3.32 -11.73
C GLU A 250 22.27 3.05 -11.37
N PHE A 251 22.66 1.79 -11.26
CA PHE A 251 24.04 1.39 -10.98
C PHE A 251 24.98 1.81 -12.13
N SER A 252 24.62 1.53 -13.38
CA SER A 252 25.39 1.93 -14.56
C SER A 252 25.53 3.45 -14.68
N ALA A 253 24.43 4.21 -14.50
CA ALA A 253 24.47 5.67 -14.55
C ALA A 253 25.35 6.29 -13.45
N ALA A 254 25.41 5.68 -12.26
CA ALA A 254 26.28 6.12 -11.18
C ALA A 254 27.78 5.79 -11.40
N HIS A 255 28.08 4.79 -12.24
CA HIS A 255 29.44 4.31 -12.51
C HIS A 255 29.97 4.69 -13.89
N ASP A 256 29.23 5.49 -14.66
CA ASP A 256 29.69 6.02 -15.94
C ASP A 256 30.88 6.98 -15.74
N PRO A 257 32.06 6.72 -16.36
CA PRO A 257 33.24 7.57 -16.22
C PRO A 257 33.05 9.01 -16.74
N VAL A 258 32.01 9.24 -17.54
CA VAL A 258 31.74 10.50 -18.23
C VAL A 258 31.27 11.60 -17.26
N ASN A 259 30.76 11.25 -16.07
CA ASN A 259 30.31 12.24 -15.08
C ASN A 259 31.40 12.69 -14.08
N ARG A 260 32.66 12.27 -14.25
CA ARG A 260 33.83 12.78 -13.46
C ARG A 260 34.61 13.90 -14.14
N LEU A 261 34.16 14.37 -15.30
CA LEU A 261 34.77 15.50 -16.01
C LEU A 261 33.69 16.54 -16.36
N ALA A 262 33.14 17.18 -15.32
CA ALA A 262 32.41 18.44 -15.41
C ALA A 262 32.67 19.26 -14.14
#